data_AF-A0ABD0K0H2-F1
#
_entry.id   AF-A0ABD0K0H2-F1
#
_cell.length_a   1.000
_cell.length_b   1.000
_cell.length_c   1.000
_cell.angle_alpha   90.00
_cell.angle_beta   90.00
_cell.angle_gamma   90.00
#
_symmetry.space_group_name_H-M   'P 1'
#
loop_
_entity.id
_entity.type
_entity.pdbx_description
1 polymer ?
#
loop_
_entity_poly.entity_id
_entity_poly.type
_entity_poly.pdbx_seq_one_letter_code
_entity_poly.pdbx_strand_id
1 'polypeptide(L)'
;PKPKYDPDIKNPCWWANYTNDLSQWMHRRRNRNDLLRPRVNGSRVLKCLPYAHIICCSKSGTTDLFVRLSVHPDYVKTGYKGKEHLYWSWHKYGLNYKGRKKRTSPIAGYVNSFNPVADRLLMSKDSRSRLITVDASPPDMWDFRGWIWLPQNRNLSEPQVLTPHIMQHLYRDPKFLVLMRDPVERVYTAYLFHRMGNNSFDFHQDVMKSIALFNRCLTTRPSRRQCYFDTNLLGEMKVEIPFMCYAVYIKEWLDVFPRKHFMFMKTERYSQEMESHLFKIFDFLNM
;
A
#
# COMPACT_ATOMS: atom_id res chain seq x y z
N PRO A 1 16.68 -14.57 0.30
CA PRO A 1 16.25 -15.43 -0.83
C PRO A 1 14.79 -15.13 -1.25
N LYS A 2 14.53 -14.97 -2.56
CA LYS A 2 13.17 -14.78 -3.07
C LYS A 2 12.38 -16.10 -2.97
N PRO A 3 11.09 -16.10 -2.59
CA PRO A 3 10.28 -17.31 -2.61
C PRO A 3 10.16 -17.89 -4.02
N LYS A 4 10.10 -19.23 -4.12
CA LYS A 4 9.73 -19.92 -5.37
C LYS A 4 8.21 -19.99 -5.44
N TYR A 5 7.62 -19.08 -6.20
CA TYR A 5 6.17 -18.98 -6.36
C TYR A 5 5.61 -20.15 -7.17
N ASP A 6 4.40 -20.56 -6.82
CA ASP A 6 3.60 -21.54 -7.54
C ASP A 6 3.01 -20.87 -8.80
N PRO A 7 3.32 -21.35 -10.02
CA PRO A 7 2.91 -20.70 -11.26
C PRO A 7 1.40 -20.85 -11.54
N ASP A 8 0.72 -21.81 -10.91
CA ASP A 8 -0.69 -22.12 -11.19
C ASP A 8 -1.67 -21.26 -10.37
N ILE A 9 -1.15 -20.42 -9.48
CA ILE A 9 -1.93 -19.55 -8.60
C ILE A 9 -1.68 -18.10 -8.99
N LYS A 10 -2.76 -17.34 -9.27
CA LYS A 10 -2.66 -15.91 -9.59
C LYS A 10 -1.92 -15.14 -8.47
N ASN A 11 -2.36 -15.28 -7.22
CA ASN A 11 -1.67 -14.66 -6.09
C ASN A 11 -0.24 -15.20 -5.97
N PRO A 12 0.77 -14.37 -5.65
CA PRO A 12 2.13 -14.84 -5.40
C PRO A 12 2.17 -15.72 -4.14
N CYS A 13 1.99 -17.03 -4.34
CA CYS A 13 1.95 -18.02 -3.28
C CYS A 13 3.12 -18.99 -3.37
N TRP A 14 3.61 -19.48 -2.22
CA TRP A 14 4.68 -20.47 -2.16
C TRP A 14 4.50 -21.39 -0.97
N TRP A 15 5.06 -22.59 -1.10
CA TRP A 15 5.05 -23.60 -0.05
C TRP A 15 6.30 -23.51 0.83
N ALA A 16 6.11 -23.11 2.09
CA ALA A 16 7.16 -23.06 3.10
C ALA A 16 7.10 -24.30 4.01
N ASN A 17 8.21 -24.70 4.61
CA ASN A 17 8.19 -25.76 5.62
C ASN A 17 7.46 -25.27 6.88
N TYR A 18 6.66 -26.15 7.45
CA TYR A 18 5.97 -25.89 8.71
C TYR A 18 7.01 -25.90 9.83
N THR A 19 7.17 -24.75 10.49
CA THR A 19 7.98 -24.63 11.72
C THR A 19 7.03 -24.44 12.90
N ASN A 20 7.21 -25.24 13.96
CA ASN A 20 6.46 -25.19 15.24
C ASN A 20 6.66 -23.87 16.04
N ASP A 21 7.37 -22.89 15.47
CA ASP A 21 7.58 -21.59 16.07
C ASP A 21 6.29 -20.75 16.05
N LEU A 22 5.52 -20.86 17.14
CA LEU A 22 4.28 -20.11 17.40
C LEU A 22 4.46 -18.59 17.36
N SER A 23 5.68 -18.06 17.52
CA SER A 23 5.95 -16.62 17.47
C SER A 23 5.68 -16.02 16.08
N GLN A 24 5.87 -16.82 15.02
CA GLN A 24 5.55 -16.43 13.65
C GLN A 24 4.05 -16.41 13.37
N TRP A 25 3.22 -16.97 14.26
CA TRP A 25 1.78 -17.15 14.08
C TRP A 25 0.93 -16.32 15.06
N MET A 26 1.56 -15.70 16.06
CA MET A 26 0.92 -14.82 17.03
C MET A 26 0.56 -13.46 16.42
N HIS A 27 -0.54 -13.43 15.68
CA HIS A 27 -1.41 -12.25 15.69
C HIS A 27 -2.30 -12.32 16.92
N ARG A 28 -2.59 -11.17 17.57
CA ARG A 28 -3.64 -11.06 18.60
C ARG A 28 -4.97 -11.51 18.00
N ARG A 29 -5.25 -12.81 18.05
CA ARG A 29 -6.53 -13.39 17.65
C ARG A 29 -7.56 -12.99 18.70
N ARG A 30 -8.61 -12.28 18.28
CA ARG A 30 -9.72 -11.88 19.17
C ARG A 30 -10.67 -13.04 19.50
N ASN A 31 -10.62 -14.15 18.75
CA ASN A 31 -11.43 -15.33 18.98
C ASN A 31 -10.56 -16.61 19.07
N ARG A 32 -10.76 -17.38 20.14
CA ARG A 32 -10.09 -18.67 20.38
C ARG A 32 -10.68 -19.83 19.57
N ASN A 33 -11.88 -19.68 19.01
CA ASN A 33 -12.64 -20.78 18.40
C ASN A 33 -12.39 -20.99 16.89
N ASP A 34 -11.50 -20.22 16.28
CA ASP A 34 -11.15 -20.37 14.85
C ASP A 34 -10.00 -21.38 14.68
N LEU A 35 -10.21 -22.59 15.18
CA LEU A 35 -9.36 -23.76 14.94
C LEU A 35 -9.68 -24.33 13.55
N LEU A 36 -9.51 -23.50 12.51
CA LEU A 36 -9.50 -24.00 11.14
C LEU A 36 -8.21 -24.80 10.93
N ARG A 37 -8.40 -26.02 10.41
CA ARG A 37 -7.38 -27.05 10.17
C ARG A 37 -6.08 -26.43 9.59
N PRO A 38 -4.91 -26.95 9.98
CA PRO A 38 -3.65 -26.39 9.53
C PRO A 38 -3.58 -26.41 8.00
N ARG A 39 -3.13 -25.27 7.42
CA ARG A 39 -2.87 -24.98 6.00
C ARG A 39 -1.80 -25.89 5.40
N VAL A 40 -1.95 -27.19 5.56
CA VAL A 40 -0.84 -28.11 5.56
C VAL A 40 -1.10 -29.20 4.53
N ASN A 41 -0.16 -29.33 3.61
CA ASN A 41 0.00 -30.53 2.81
C ASN A 41 1.23 -31.27 3.34
N GLY A 42 1.01 -32.28 4.20
CA GLY A 42 2.08 -32.97 4.91
C GLY A 42 2.78 -32.12 5.96
N SER A 43 3.98 -31.61 5.67
CA SER A 43 4.76 -30.74 6.55
C SER A 43 4.96 -29.33 6.00
N ARG A 44 4.19 -28.92 4.97
CA ARG A 44 4.37 -27.63 4.26
C ARG A 44 3.14 -26.75 4.36
N VAL A 45 3.34 -25.44 4.50
CA VAL A 45 2.29 -24.42 4.54
C VAL A 45 2.31 -23.54 3.30
N LEU A 46 1.13 -23.34 2.71
CA LEU A 46 0.93 -22.36 1.65
C LEU A 46 0.89 -20.94 2.25
N LYS A 47 1.80 -20.09 1.79
CA LYS A 47 1.86 -18.67 2.09
C LYS A 47 1.52 -17.88 0.83
N CYS A 48 0.84 -16.76 0.98
CA CYS A 48 0.45 -15.91 -0.14
C CYS A 48 0.75 -14.45 0.15
N LEU A 49 0.96 -13.70 -0.92
CA LEU A 49 0.98 -12.24 -0.97
C LEU A 49 -0.20 -11.76 -1.83
N PRO A 50 -0.57 -10.47 -1.76
CA PRO A 50 -1.59 -9.91 -2.62
C PRO A 50 -1.20 -9.99 -4.09
N TYR A 51 -2.20 -10.25 -4.92
CA TYR A 51 -2.07 -10.25 -6.38
C TYR A 51 -1.86 -8.86 -6.95
N ALA A 52 -2.58 -7.88 -6.39
CA ALA A 52 -2.48 -6.49 -6.80
C ALA A 52 -2.52 -5.56 -5.59
N HIS A 53 -2.20 -4.29 -5.81
CA HIS A 53 -2.22 -3.25 -4.79
C HIS A 53 -3.00 -2.03 -5.27
N ILE A 54 -3.82 -1.44 -4.40
CA ILE A 54 -4.35 -0.08 -4.61
C ILE A 54 -3.48 0.85 -3.77
N ILE A 55 -2.42 1.36 -4.41
CA ILE A 55 -1.36 2.12 -3.71
C ILE A 55 -1.63 3.61 -3.64
N CYS A 56 -2.59 4.14 -4.41
CA CYS A 56 -2.90 5.56 -4.38
C CYS A 56 -4.34 5.86 -4.81
N CYS A 57 -4.93 6.98 -4.38
CA CYS A 57 -4.45 7.91 -3.35
C CYS A 57 -5.50 8.08 -2.25
N SER A 58 -5.05 8.38 -1.03
CA SER A 58 -5.98 8.75 0.04
C SER A 58 -6.86 9.92 -0.43
N LYS A 59 -8.16 9.87 -0.11
CA LYS A 59 -9.17 10.86 -0.53
C LYS A 59 -9.43 10.96 -2.04
N SER A 60 -9.02 9.94 -2.80
CA SER A 60 -9.28 9.84 -4.26
C SER A 60 -10.30 8.74 -4.61
N GLY A 61 -11.07 8.25 -3.64
CA GLY A 61 -12.10 7.22 -3.90
C GLY A 61 -11.61 5.77 -3.83
N THR A 62 -10.40 5.50 -3.30
CA THR A 62 -9.87 4.13 -3.18
C THR A 62 -10.75 3.17 -2.37
N THR A 63 -11.54 3.69 -1.42
CA THR A 63 -12.51 2.88 -0.67
C THR A 63 -13.69 2.46 -1.56
N ASP A 64 -14.22 3.35 -2.40
CA ASP A 64 -15.29 3.00 -3.34
C ASP A 64 -14.79 1.95 -4.34
N LEU A 65 -13.61 2.18 -4.94
CA LEU A 65 -12.98 1.21 -5.84
C LEU A 65 -12.77 -0.14 -5.16
N PHE A 66 -12.22 -0.16 -3.94
CA PHE A 66 -12.04 -1.40 -3.18
C PHE A 66 -13.37 -2.12 -2.94
N VAL A 67 -14.42 -1.41 -2.52
CA VAL A 67 -15.72 -2.02 -2.23
C VAL A 67 -16.28 -2.68 -3.49
N ARG A 68 -16.20 -2.02 -4.65
CA ARG A 68 -16.68 -2.54 -5.94
C ARG A 68 -15.90 -3.76 -6.40
N LEU A 69 -14.57 -3.71 -6.35
CA LEU A 69 -13.72 -4.88 -6.65
C LEU A 69 -14.07 -6.07 -5.74
N SER A 70 -14.39 -5.79 -4.49
CA SER A 70 -14.64 -6.82 -3.49
C SER A 70 -15.97 -7.56 -3.63
N VAL A 71 -16.82 -7.14 -4.58
CA VAL A 71 -18.07 -7.83 -4.95
C VAL A 71 -17.80 -8.93 -5.99
N HIS A 72 -16.69 -8.88 -6.73
CA HIS A 72 -16.37 -9.88 -7.74
C HIS A 72 -16.18 -11.28 -7.09
N PRO A 73 -16.73 -12.37 -7.68
CA PRO A 73 -16.69 -13.71 -7.09
C PRO A 73 -15.27 -14.23 -6.83
N ASP A 74 -14.30 -13.85 -7.68
CA ASP A 74 -12.90 -14.23 -7.53
C ASP A 74 -12.14 -13.42 -6.45
N TYR A 75 -12.76 -12.40 -5.85
CA TYR A 75 -12.08 -11.57 -4.86
C TYR A 75 -12.14 -12.15 -3.43
N VAL A 76 -11.00 -12.19 -2.75
CA VAL A 76 -10.89 -12.58 -1.35
C VAL A 76 -10.47 -11.39 -0.48
N LYS A 77 -11.38 -10.96 0.41
CA LYS A 77 -11.16 -9.85 1.37
C LYS A 77 -10.13 -10.23 2.45
N THR A 78 -9.13 -9.37 2.67
CA THR A 78 -8.05 -9.52 3.66
C THR A 78 -7.66 -8.16 4.24
N GLY A 79 -7.06 -8.11 5.43
CA GLY A 79 -6.58 -6.85 6.04
C GLY A 79 -7.54 -6.13 6.98
N TYR A 80 -7.19 -4.91 7.42
CA TYR A 80 -7.98 -4.14 8.37
C TYR A 80 -9.32 -3.72 7.74
N LYS A 81 -10.42 -4.14 8.38
CA LYS A 81 -11.79 -4.05 7.81
C LYS A 81 -11.88 -4.62 6.38
N GLY A 82 -10.99 -5.55 6.03
CA GLY A 82 -10.91 -6.19 4.72
C GLY A 82 -10.21 -5.39 3.61
N LYS A 83 -9.60 -4.22 3.90
CA LYS A 83 -9.04 -3.31 2.88
C LYS A 83 -7.53 -3.07 3.02
N GLU A 84 -7.11 -2.46 4.13
CA GLU A 84 -5.77 -1.86 4.25
C GLU A 84 -4.87 -2.67 5.19
N HIS A 85 -3.63 -2.92 4.79
CA HIS A 85 -2.62 -3.59 5.62
C HIS A 85 -1.60 -2.61 6.18
N LEU A 86 -1.35 -1.51 5.46
CA LEU A 86 -0.48 -0.39 5.83
C LEU A 86 0.94 -0.86 6.20
N TYR A 87 1.38 -2.00 5.65
CA TYR A 87 2.63 -2.61 6.03
C TYR A 87 3.83 -1.85 5.47
N TRP A 88 3.81 -1.60 4.16
CA TRP A 88 4.98 -1.14 3.42
C TRP A 88 5.46 0.23 3.85
N SER A 89 4.53 1.19 3.94
CA SER A 89 4.83 2.55 4.38
C SER A 89 4.87 2.73 5.89
N TRP A 90 4.07 1.98 6.66
CA TRP A 90 3.90 2.28 8.09
C TRP A 90 4.34 1.17 9.03
N HIS A 91 3.58 0.07 9.10
CA HIS A 91 3.71 -0.90 10.17
C HIS A 91 5.10 -1.56 10.21
N LYS A 92 5.76 -1.75 9.05
CA LYS A 92 7.15 -2.22 8.97
C LYS A 92 8.12 -1.36 9.80
N TYR A 93 7.88 -0.06 9.86
CA TYR A 93 8.73 0.93 10.55
C TYR A 93 8.21 1.35 11.93
N GLY A 94 7.07 0.82 12.38
CA GLY A 94 6.43 1.27 13.63
C GLY A 94 5.78 2.66 13.52
N LEU A 95 5.53 3.11 12.29
CA LEU A 95 4.84 4.36 11.99
C LEU A 95 3.32 4.19 11.99
N ASN A 96 2.63 5.32 12.03
CA ASN A 96 1.24 5.50 11.61
C ASN A 96 1.07 6.94 11.08
N TYR A 97 -0.17 7.35 10.78
CA TYR A 97 -0.46 8.70 10.30
C TYR A 97 0.06 9.83 11.21
N LYS A 98 0.14 9.61 12.54
CA LYS A 98 0.68 10.56 13.54
C LYS A 98 2.18 10.44 13.78
N GLY A 99 2.92 9.72 12.93
CA GLY A 99 4.35 9.45 13.10
C GLY A 99 4.65 8.16 13.88
N ARG A 100 5.82 8.09 14.51
CA ARG A 100 6.33 6.87 15.16
C ARG A 100 5.69 6.66 16.52
N LYS A 101 4.87 5.61 16.69
CA LYS A 101 4.19 5.32 17.96
C LYS A 101 4.08 3.82 18.31
N LYS A 102 4.55 2.91 17.46
CA LYS A 102 4.34 1.46 17.65
C LYS A 102 5.63 0.67 17.43
N ARG A 103 5.66 -0.56 17.96
CA ARG A 103 6.67 -1.57 17.60
C ARG A 103 6.55 -1.87 16.10
N THR A 104 7.69 -2.13 15.46
CA THR A 104 7.76 -2.58 14.07
C THR A 104 7.01 -3.90 13.89
N SER A 105 6.34 -4.06 12.76
CA SER A 105 5.68 -5.32 12.39
C SER A 105 6.60 -6.15 11.51
N PRO A 106 6.84 -7.44 11.83
CA PRO A 106 7.63 -8.32 10.98
C PRO A 106 6.86 -8.65 9.68
N ILE A 107 7.60 -8.95 8.61
CA ILE A 107 7.01 -9.35 7.31
C ILE A 107 6.11 -10.59 7.44
N ALA A 108 6.43 -11.50 8.36
CA ALA A 108 5.60 -12.67 8.64
C ALA A 108 4.17 -12.27 9.03
N GLY A 109 4.01 -11.19 9.81
CA GLY A 109 2.70 -10.67 10.17
C GLY A 109 1.90 -10.20 8.96
N TYR A 110 2.56 -9.52 8.02
CA TYR A 110 1.96 -9.10 6.75
C TYR A 110 1.56 -10.30 5.88
N VAL A 111 2.47 -11.24 5.65
CA VAL A 111 2.17 -12.47 4.88
C VAL A 111 1.00 -13.24 5.51
N ASN A 112 0.97 -13.33 6.84
CA ASN A 112 -0.09 -14.04 7.54
C ASN A 112 -1.47 -13.37 7.44
N SER A 113 -1.55 -12.08 7.10
CA SER A 113 -2.85 -11.43 6.89
C SER A 113 -3.56 -11.92 5.63
N PHE A 114 -2.84 -12.60 4.73
CA PHE A 114 -3.35 -13.22 3.51
C PHE A 114 -3.62 -14.73 3.66
N ASN A 115 -3.66 -15.26 4.89
CA ASN A 115 -4.05 -16.64 5.12
C ASN A 115 -5.45 -16.99 4.56
N PRO A 116 -6.47 -16.11 4.64
CA PRO A 116 -7.79 -16.45 4.11
C PRO A 116 -7.82 -16.82 2.63
N VAL A 117 -6.94 -16.23 1.80
CA VAL A 117 -6.84 -16.64 0.39
C VAL A 117 -6.15 -18.00 0.27
N ALA A 118 -5.08 -18.26 1.02
CA ALA A 118 -4.43 -19.57 1.06
C ALA A 118 -5.40 -20.68 1.49
N ASP A 119 -6.24 -20.43 2.51
CA ASP A 119 -7.25 -21.38 2.98
C ASP A 119 -8.26 -21.72 1.86
N ARG A 120 -8.80 -20.70 1.17
CA ARG A 120 -9.75 -20.89 0.06
C ARG A 120 -9.13 -21.62 -1.13
N LEU A 121 -7.87 -21.34 -1.44
CA LEU A 121 -7.12 -22.01 -2.51
C LEU A 121 -6.95 -23.51 -2.24
N LEU A 122 -6.78 -23.90 -0.98
CA LEU A 122 -6.66 -25.32 -0.61
C LEU A 122 -8.01 -26.05 -0.59
N MET A 123 -9.07 -25.34 -0.20
CA MET A 123 -10.43 -25.90 -0.10
C MET A 123 -11.13 -26.04 -1.46
N SER A 124 -10.93 -25.10 -2.39
CA SER A 124 -11.54 -25.18 -3.72
C SER A 124 -10.83 -26.24 -4.57
N LYS A 125 -11.58 -27.11 -5.25
CA LYS A 125 -11.02 -28.04 -6.26
C LYS A 125 -11.02 -27.44 -7.68
N ASP A 126 -12.02 -26.61 -8.02
CA ASP A 126 -12.26 -26.15 -9.40
C ASP A 126 -11.90 -24.68 -9.69
N SER A 127 -11.65 -23.85 -8.67
CA SER A 127 -11.40 -22.40 -8.83
C SER A 127 -10.09 -21.92 -8.19
N ARG A 128 -9.16 -22.84 -7.90
CA ARG A 128 -7.87 -22.53 -7.26
C ARG A 128 -7.11 -21.41 -7.99
N SER A 129 -7.01 -21.45 -9.30
CA SER A 129 -6.17 -20.49 -10.02
C SER A 129 -6.78 -19.08 -10.14
N ARG A 130 -8.10 -18.94 -9.98
CA ARG A 130 -8.81 -17.69 -10.32
C ARG A 130 -8.87 -16.67 -9.19
N LEU A 131 -8.84 -17.13 -7.94
CA LEU A 131 -8.97 -16.26 -6.77
C LEU A 131 -7.84 -15.20 -6.72
N ILE A 132 -8.18 -13.99 -6.32
CA ILE A 132 -7.23 -12.89 -6.09
C ILE A 132 -7.47 -12.24 -4.73
N THR A 133 -6.43 -11.62 -4.18
CA THR A 133 -6.54 -10.69 -3.04
C THR A 133 -5.73 -9.43 -3.32
N VAL A 134 -6.16 -8.32 -2.74
CA VAL A 134 -5.56 -7.00 -2.99
C VAL A 134 -5.23 -6.32 -1.68
N ASP A 135 -4.06 -5.70 -1.62
CA ASP A 135 -3.69 -4.78 -0.53
C ASP A 135 -3.97 -3.35 -0.97
N ALA A 136 -5.01 -2.75 -0.40
CA ALA A 136 -5.52 -1.46 -0.82
C ALA A 136 -5.05 -0.34 0.11
N SER A 137 -3.73 -0.22 0.34
CA SER A 137 -3.08 0.71 1.27
C SER A 137 -2.58 2.00 0.57
N PRO A 138 -3.35 3.10 0.54
CA PRO A 138 -3.00 4.27 -0.27
C PRO A 138 -1.78 5.10 0.17
N PRO A 139 -1.26 5.01 1.40
CA PRO A 139 0.03 5.61 1.75
C PRO A 139 1.21 4.97 1.03
N ASP A 140 1.09 3.73 0.56
CA ASP A 140 2.22 2.99 0.00
C ASP A 140 2.87 3.70 -1.19
N MET A 141 2.09 4.43 -2.00
CA MET A 141 2.61 5.19 -3.13
C MET A 141 3.59 6.30 -2.71
N TRP A 142 3.33 7.01 -1.61
CA TRP A 142 3.97 8.31 -1.33
C TRP A 142 4.63 8.44 0.04
N ASP A 143 4.21 7.69 1.05
CA ASP A 143 4.75 7.84 2.39
C ASP A 143 6.04 7.04 2.53
N PHE A 144 7.14 7.72 2.20
CA PHE A 144 8.49 7.18 2.31
C PHE A 144 9.22 7.64 3.56
N ARG A 145 8.56 8.27 4.53
CA ARG A 145 9.20 8.76 5.79
C ARG A 145 10.00 7.68 6.53
N GLY A 146 9.67 6.41 6.28
CA GLY A 146 10.39 5.25 6.78
C GLY A 146 11.80 5.01 6.23
N TRP A 147 12.21 5.71 5.18
CA TRP A 147 13.44 5.43 4.43
C TRP A 147 14.71 5.52 5.29
N ILE A 148 14.74 6.43 6.28
CA ILE A 148 15.88 6.63 7.19
C ILE A 148 16.17 5.42 8.09
N TRP A 149 15.21 4.51 8.26
CA TRP A 149 15.37 3.31 9.09
C TRP A 149 15.75 2.07 8.29
N LEU A 150 15.90 2.20 6.97
CA LEU A 150 16.41 1.11 6.14
C LEU A 150 17.93 1.02 6.31
N PRO A 151 18.49 -0.15 6.63
CA PRO A 151 19.94 -0.33 6.73
C PRO A 151 20.70 0.11 5.47
N GLN A 152 20.10 -0.07 4.29
CA GLN A 152 20.66 0.31 2.99
C GLN A 152 20.75 1.82 2.78
N ASN A 153 20.04 2.62 3.58
CA ASN A 153 20.10 4.08 3.51
C ASN A 153 20.89 4.69 4.69
N ARG A 154 21.60 3.86 5.47
CA ARG A 154 22.35 4.35 6.63
C ARG A 154 23.37 5.41 6.19
N ASN A 155 23.39 6.54 6.91
CA ASN A 155 24.28 7.67 6.68
C ASN A 155 24.14 8.37 5.32
N LEU A 156 23.03 8.13 4.60
CA LEU A 156 22.75 8.85 3.36
C LEU A 156 21.92 10.10 3.64
N SER A 157 22.18 11.17 2.90
CA SER A 157 21.35 12.39 2.89
C SER A 157 20.07 12.23 2.07
N GLU A 158 19.99 11.18 1.25
CA GLU A 158 18.85 10.85 0.39
C GLU A 158 18.64 9.34 0.30
N PRO A 159 17.40 8.87 0.07
CA PRO A 159 17.14 7.46 -0.06
C PRO A 159 17.67 6.90 -1.38
N GLN A 160 18.44 5.82 -1.29
CA GLN A 160 18.75 4.93 -2.41
C GLN A 160 17.74 3.79 -2.52
N VAL A 161 17.25 3.30 -1.38
CA VAL A 161 16.24 2.24 -1.30
C VAL A 161 14.94 2.80 -0.76
N LEU A 162 13.86 2.55 -1.48
CA LEU A 162 12.49 2.95 -1.12
C LEU A 162 11.54 1.75 -1.13
N THR A 163 10.29 1.95 -0.73
CA THR A 163 9.23 0.93 -0.78
C THR A 163 9.20 0.12 -2.09
N PRO A 164 9.17 0.73 -3.30
CA PRO A 164 9.16 -0.05 -4.54
C PRO A 164 10.36 -0.99 -4.68
N HIS A 165 11.57 -0.56 -4.31
CA HIS A 165 12.77 -1.40 -4.33
C HIS A 165 12.64 -2.63 -3.44
N ILE A 166 12.09 -2.46 -2.23
CA ILE A 166 11.85 -3.58 -1.30
C ILE A 166 10.78 -4.51 -1.87
N MET A 167 9.72 -3.97 -2.46
CA MET A 167 8.68 -4.78 -3.09
C MET A 167 9.21 -5.58 -4.27
N GLN A 168 10.12 -5.05 -5.08
CA GLN A 168 10.73 -5.76 -6.22
C GLN A 168 11.55 -6.99 -5.79
N HIS A 169 11.99 -7.04 -4.52
CA HIS A 169 12.64 -8.22 -3.97
C HIS A 169 11.67 -9.38 -3.74
N LEU A 170 10.38 -9.11 -3.52
CA LEU A 170 9.35 -10.14 -3.34
C LEU A 170 8.57 -10.35 -4.63
N TYR A 171 8.05 -9.30 -5.24
CA TYR A 171 7.19 -9.38 -6.40
C TYR A 171 8.00 -9.35 -7.70
N ARG A 172 7.62 -10.20 -8.66
CA ARG A 172 8.15 -10.17 -10.04
C ARG A 172 7.22 -9.42 -10.98
N ASP A 173 5.93 -9.71 -10.92
CA ASP A 173 4.92 -9.11 -11.80
C ASP A 173 3.72 -8.54 -11.02
N PRO A 174 3.95 -7.61 -10.07
CA PRO A 174 2.86 -7.01 -9.32
C PRO A 174 1.99 -6.11 -10.21
N LYS A 175 0.73 -5.94 -9.82
CA LYS A 175 -0.21 -4.99 -10.45
C LYS A 175 -0.54 -3.87 -9.48
N PHE A 176 -0.42 -2.63 -9.93
CA PHE A 176 -0.64 -1.41 -9.13
C PHE A 176 -1.80 -0.60 -9.72
N LEU A 177 -2.87 -0.46 -8.96
CA LEU A 177 -3.97 0.46 -9.24
C LEU A 177 -3.68 1.81 -8.57
N VAL A 178 -3.69 2.87 -9.38
CA VAL A 178 -3.33 4.24 -8.97
C VAL A 178 -4.47 5.18 -9.33
N LEU A 179 -5.39 5.40 -8.38
CA LEU A 179 -6.53 6.30 -8.54
C LEU A 179 -6.20 7.68 -7.96
N MET A 180 -5.93 8.64 -8.83
CA MET A 180 -5.59 10.01 -8.47
C MET A 180 -6.79 10.93 -8.60
N ARG A 181 -6.89 11.93 -7.73
CA ARG A 181 -7.85 13.04 -7.85
C ARG A 181 -7.08 14.33 -8.11
N ASP A 182 -7.76 15.36 -8.61
CA ASP A 182 -7.25 16.73 -8.58
C ASP A 182 -6.55 17.01 -7.23
N PRO A 183 -5.28 17.43 -7.26
CA PRO A 183 -4.46 17.48 -6.05
C PRO A 183 -4.97 18.52 -5.03
N VAL A 184 -5.56 19.63 -5.50
CA VAL A 184 -6.11 20.68 -4.63
C VAL A 184 -7.34 20.15 -3.91
N GLU A 185 -8.28 19.58 -4.68
CA GLU A 185 -9.49 18.95 -4.18
C GLU A 185 -9.19 17.80 -3.20
N ARG A 186 -8.19 16.96 -3.53
CA ARG A 186 -7.74 15.86 -2.67
C ARG A 186 -7.22 16.41 -1.33
N VAL A 187 -6.38 17.43 -1.36
CA VAL A 187 -5.77 17.99 -0.14
C VAL A 187 -6.80 18.74 0.69
N TYR A 188 -7.71 19.49 0.08
CA TYR A 188 -8.80 20.13 0.81
C TYR A 188 -9.69 19.08 1.51
N THR A 189 -10.04 18.00 0.80
CA THR A 189 -10.78 16.87 1.40
C THR A 189 -10.00 16.24 2.56
N ALA A 190 -8.67 16.10 2.44
CA ALA A 190 -7.83 15.59 3.52
C ALA A 190 -7.79 16.54 4.71
N TYR A 191 -7.73 17.85 4.47
CA TYR A 191 -7.74 18.90 5.50
C TYR A 191 -9.00 18.84 6.36
N LEU A 192 -10.17 18.77 5.73
CA LEU A 192 -11.45 18.62 6.41
C LEU A 192 -11.56 17.28 7.15
N PHE A 193 -11.16 16.17 6.51
CA PHE A 193 -11.24 14.85 7.11
C PHE A 193 -10.42 14.72 8.40
N HIS A 194 -9.20 15.29 8.41
CA HIS A 194 -8.33 15.26 9.59
C HIS A 194 -8.68 16.34 10.61
N ARG A 195 -9.75 17.12 10.39
CA ARG A 195 -10.19 18.22 11.26
C ARG A 195 -9.07 19.24 11.52
N MET A 196 -8.30 19.56 10.48
CA MET A 196 -7.19 20.52 10.58
C MET A 196 -7.69 21.97 10.53
N GLY A 197 -8.91 22.18 10.06
CA GLY A 197 -9.66 23.44 10.14
C GLY A 197 -11.05 23.25 9.52
N ASN A 198 -11.87 24.29 9.59
CA ASN A 198 -13.30 24.18 9.31
C ASN A 198 -13.80 25.02 8.13
N ASN A 199 -12.95 25.87 7.54
CA ASN A 199 -13.34 26.77 6.46
C ASN A 199 -12.20 26.95 5.42
N SER A 200 -12.56 27.52 4.27
CA SER A 200 -11.65 27.77 3.16
C SER A 200 -10.59 28.84 3.47
N PHE A 201 -10.89 29.79 4.36
CA PHE A 201 -9.95 30.82 4.77
C PHE A 201 -8.76 30.23 5.55
N ASP A 202 -9.03 29.42 6.58
CA ASP A 202 -8.01 28.73 7.36
C ASP A 202 -7.18 27.79 6.47
N PHE A 203 -7.87 27.05 5.58
CA PHE A 203 -7.20 26.19 4.60
C PHE A 203 -6.21 26.98 3.74
N HIS A 204 -6.61 28.12 3.19
CA HIS A 204 -5.73 28.98 2.40
C HIS A 204 -4.52 29.45 3.20
N GLN A 205 -4.71 29.93 4.44
CA GLN A 205 -3.62 30.39 5.30
C GLN A 205 -2.61 29.29 5.58
N ASP A 206 -3.08 28.07 5.87
CA ASP A 206 -2.19 26.95 6.18
C ASP A 206 -1.50 26.37 4.94
N VAL A 207 -2.14 26.43 3.77
CA VAL A 207 -1.51 26.15 2.47
C VAL A 207 -0.36 27.13 2.24
N MET A 208 -0.60 28.43 2.40
CA MET A 208 0.43 29.47 2.18
C MET A 208 1.64 29.28 3.11
N LYS A 209 1.40 28.99 4.39
CA LYS A 209 2.47 28.66 5.36
C LYS A 209 3.25 27.41 4.94
N SER A 210 2.55 26.34 4.54
CA SER A 210 3.19 25.08 4.15
C SER A 210 3.99 25.23 2.85
N ILE A 211 3.51 26.02 1.88
CA ILE A 211 4.25 26.38 0.67
C ILE A 211 5.51 27.17 1.01
N ALA A 212 5.44 28.16 1.91
CA ALA A 212 6.60 28.94 2.33
C ALA A 212 7.68 28.06 2.97
N LEU A 213 7.29 27.13 3.86
CA LEU A 213 8.19 26.15 4.46
C LEU A 213 8.84 25.26 3.39
N PHE A 214 8.05 24.74 2.44
CA PHE A 214 8.56 23.86 1.41
C PHE A 214 9.51 24.58 0.45
N ASN A 215 9.15 25.80 0.03
CA ASN A 215 9.99 26.64 -0.83
C ASN A 215 11.32 26.97 -0.16
N ARG A 216 11.32 27.29 1.14
CA ARG A 216 12.56 27.50 1.90
C ARG A 216 13.46 26.26 1.86
N CYS A 217 12.90 25.06 1.99
CA CYS A 217 13.70 23.84 1.83
C CYS A 217 14.27 23.74 0.41
N LEU A 218 13.42 23.91 -0.60
CA LEU A 218 13.82 23.76 -2.01
C LEU A 218 14.91 24.75 -2.44
N THR A 219 14.98 25.93 -1.84
CA THR A 219 16.03 26.92 -2.13
C THR A 219 17.31 26.74 -1.33
N THR A 220 17.26 26.03 -0.18
CA THR A 220 18.40 25.89 0.72
C THR A 220 19.10 24.54 0.62
N ARG A 221 18.39 23.49 0.19
CA ARG A 221 18.94 22.14 0.06
C ARG A 221 19.53 21.91 -1.33
N PRO A 222 20.62 21.13 -1.43
CA PRO A 222 21.28 20.86 -2.71
C PRO A 222 20.45 19.99 -3.65
N SER A 223 19.42 19.30 -3.16
CA SER A 223 18.54 18.48 -3.98
C SER A 223 17.11 18.52 -3.48
N ARG A 224 16.19 18.45 -4.44
CA ARG A 224 14.74 18.42 -4.19
C ARG A 224 14.32 17.19 -3.39
N ARG A 225 14.98 16.04 -3.57
CA ARG A 225 14.62 14.80 -2.85
C ARG A 225 14.82 14.95 -1.35
N GLN A 226 15.83 15.72 -0.92
CA GLN A 226 16.00 16.06 0.50
C GLN A 226 14.74 16.71 1.06
N CYS A 227 14.03 17.57 0.32
CA CYS A 227 12.79 18.19 0.79
C CYS A 227 11.57 17.26 0.71
N TYR A 228 11.43 16.48 -0.37
CA TYR A 228 10.29 15.57 -0.53
C TYR A 228 10.29 14.41 0.47
N PHE A 229 11.45 14.05 1.01
CA PHE A 229 11.63 12.91 1.92
C PHE A 229 12.13 13.31 3.33
N ASP A 230 12.15 14.60 3.66
CA ASP A 230 12.47 15.06 5.03
C ASP A 230 11.28 14.86 5.96
N THR A 231 11.39 13.88 6.86
CA THR A 231 10.36 13.53 7.83
C THR A 231 10.04 14.66 8.82
N ASN A 232 11.03 15.50 9.16
CA ASN A 232 10.83 16.61 10.08
C ASN A 232 10.06 17.74 9.39
N LEU A 233 10.49 18.11 8.18
CA LEU A 233 9.79 19.10 7.35
C LEU A 233 8.33 18.70 7.11
N LEU A 234 8.09 17.43 6.76
CA LEU A 234 6.75 16.89 6.58
C LEU A 234 5.92 16.90 7.89
N GLY A 235 6.57 16.79 9.05
CA GLY A 235 5.92 16.86 10.35
C GLY A 235 5.55 18.28 10.80
N GLU A 236 6.28 19.28 10.32
CA GLU A 236 6.01 20.71 10.59
C GLU A 236 4.85 21.25 9.71
N MET A 237 4.62 20.63 8.56
CA MET A 237 3.58 21.05 7.62
C MET A 237 2.19 20.63 8.09
N LYS A 238 1.32 21.62 8.31
CA LYS A 238 -0.10 21.37 8.55
C LYS A 238 -0.82 20.87 7.30
N VAL A 239 -0.41 21.33 6.12
CA VAL A 239 -0.90 20.84 4.83
C VAL A 239 0.23 20.14 4.10
N GLU A 240 0.03 18.87 3.76
CA GLU A 240 1.04 18.00 3.17
C GLU A 240 1.28 18.33 1.67
N ILE A 241 1.84 19.51 1.39
CA ILE A 241 2.12 20.01 0.03
C ILE A 241 2.92 19.01 -0.80
N PRO A 242 3.99 18.36 -0.28
CA PRO A 242 4.75 17.40 -1.08
C PRO A 242 3.88 16.28 -1.67
N PHE A 243 2.84 15.82 -0.94
CA PHE A 243 1.96 14.73 -1.37
C PHE A 243 0.97 15.13 -2.47
N MET A 244 0.91 16.40 -2.86
CA MET A 244 0.20 16.86 -4.05
C MET A 244 1.01 16.59 -5.33
N CYS A 245 2.33 16.44 -5.21
CA CYS A 245 3.23 16.27 -6.34
C CYS A 245 3.33 14.80 -6.77
N TYR A 246 2.22 14.22 -7.26
CA TYR A 246 2.17 12.80 -7.65
C TYR A 246 3.32 12.37 -8.56
N ALA A 247 3.73 13.23 -9.50
CA ALA A 247 4.82 12.96 -10.43
C ALA A 247 6.13 12.57 -9.74
N VAL A 248 6.43 13.15 -8.57
CA VAL A 248 7.65 12.85 -7.82
C VAL A 248 7.64 11.41 -7.34
N TYR A 249 6.53 10.97 -6.73
CA TYR A 249 6.41 9.61 -6.21
C TYR A 249 6.25 8.59 -7.33
N ILE A 250 5.45 8.90 -8.36
CA ILE A 250 5.25 8.02 -9.52
C ILE A 250 6.60 7.74 -10.20
N LYS A 251 7.48 8.75 -10.29
CA LYS A 251 8.84 8.55 -10.82
C LYS A 251 9.61 7.50 -10.02
N GLU A 252 9.62 7.56 -8.68
CA GLU A 252 10.29 6.54 -7.85
C GLU A 252 9.76 5.12 -8.07
N TRP A 253 8.47 4.99 -8.37
CA TRP A 253 7.85 3.70 -8.67
C TRP A 253 8.18 3.20 -10.08
N LEU A 254 8.17 4.09 -11.07
CA LEU A 254 8.48 3.75 -12.47
C LEU A 254 9.97 3.48 -12.69
N ASP A 255 10.85 4.06 -11.88
CA ASP A 255 12.28 3.76 -11.89
C ASP A 255 12.58 2.31 -11.44
N VAL A 256 11.63 1.64 -10.77
CA VAL A 256 11.78 0.26 -10.26
C VAL A 256 10.90 -0.75 -11.01
N PHE A 257 9.66 -0.36 -11.33
CA PHE A 257 8.70 -1.21 -12.00
C PHE A 257 8.33 -0.61 -13.37
N PRO A 258 8.40 -1.39 -14.45
CA PRO A 258 7.93 -0.94 -15.76
C PRO A 258 6.47 -0.45 -15.76
N ARG A 259 6.16 0.49 -16.65
CA ARG A 259 4.82 1.10 -16.81
C ARG A 259 3.66 0.10 -16.95
N LYS A 260 3.92 -1.10 -17.49
CA LYS A 260 2.95 -2.19 -17.66
C LYS A 260 2.34 -2.69 -16.33
N HIS A 261 3.05 -2.51 -15.21
CA HIS A 261 2.57 -2.90 -13.89
C HIS A 261 1.54 -1.92 -13.31
N PHE A 262 1.27 -0.80 -13.98
CA PHE A 262 0.44 0.28 -13.43
C PHE A 262 -0.81 0.53 -14.27
N MET A 263 -1.93 0.71 -13.58
CA MET A 263 -3.14 1.32 -14.12
C MET A 263 -3.36 2.66 -13.41
N PHE A 264 -3.11 3.75 -14.14
CA PHE A 264 -3.36 5.10 -13.66
C PHE A 264 -4.77 5.53 -14.06
N MET A 265 -5.51 6.04 -13.09
CA MET A 265 -6.89 6.49 -13.26
C MET A 265 -7.08 7.85 -12.59
N LYS A 266 -8.06 8.60 -13.09
CA LYS A 266 -8.50 9.87 -12.51
C LYS A 266 -9.86 9.67 -11.86
N THR A 267 -10.02 10.10 -10.62
CA THR A 267 -11.28 10.00 -9.87
C THR A 267 -12.43 10.64 -10.61
N GLU A 268 -12.20 11.80 -11.24
CA GLU A 268 -13.20 12.57 -11.98
C GLU A 268 -13.80 11.75 -13.13
N ARG A 269 -12.94 11.08 -13.90
CA ARG A 269 -13.36 10.21 -15.02
C ARG A 269 -13.96 8.90 -14.52
N TYR A 270 -13.35 8.30 -13.50
CA TYR A 270 -13.87 7.10 -12.86
C TYR A 270 -15.28 7.31 -12.32
N SER A 271 -15.59 8.48 -11.72
CA SER A 271 -16.94 8.77 -11.23
C SER A 271 -17.97 8.98 -12.34
N GLN A 272 -17.55 9.50 -13.51
CA GLN A 272 -18.43 9.77 -14.65
C GLN A 272 -18.70 8.51 -15.49
N GLU A 273 -17.70 7.65 -15.64
CA GLU A 273 -17.70 6.52 -16.57
C GLU A 273 -17.35 5.21 -15.84
N MET A 274 -18.01 4.98 -14.71
CA MET A 274 -17.59 3.98 -13.72
C MET A 274 -17.58 2.55 -14.25
N GLU A 275 -18.63 2.14 -14.95
CA GLU A 275 -18.74 0.79 -15.51
C GLU A 275 -17.58 0.48 -16.48
N SER A 276 -17.32 1.39 -17.42
CA SER A 276 -16.19 1.30 -18.36
C SER A 276 -14.85 1.20 -17.64
N HIS A 277 -14.65 1.96 -16.56
CA HIS A 277 -13.44 1.87 -15.76
C HIS A 277 -13.34 0.54 -15.00
N LEU A 278 -14.43 0.02 -14.43
CA LEU A 278 -14.43 -1.27 -13.74
C LEU A 278 -14.07 -2.41 -14.71
N PHE A 279 -14.63 -2.43 -15.92
CA PHE A 279 -14.24 -3.41 -16.94
C PHE A 279 -12.75 -3.37 -17.25
N LYS A 280 -12.20 -2.16 -17.50
CA LYS A 280 -10.75 -1.99 -17.71
C LYS A 280 -9.91 -2.46 -16.53
N ILE A 281 -10.42 -2.33 -15.29
CA ILE A 281 -9.73 -2.81 -14.10
C ILE A 281 -9.79 -4.34 -14.04
N PHE A 282 -10.92 -4.96 -14.35
CA PHE A 282 -11.03 -6.42 -14.41
C PHE A 282 -10.11 -7.00 -15.47
N ASP A 283 -10.10 -6.43 -16.68
CA ASP A 283 -9.16 -6.80 -17.74
C ASP A 283 -7.71 -6.66 -17.27
N PHE A 284 -7.37 -5.53 -16.66
CA PHE A 284 -6.02 -5.30 -16.13
C PHE A 284 -5.64 -6.31 -15.05
N LEU A 285 -6.59 -6.77 -14.23
CA LEU A 285 -6.41 -7.79 -13.19
C LEU A 285 -6.58 -9.22 -13.72
N ASN A 286 -6.84 -9.42 -15.01
CA ASN A 286 -7.17 -10.72 -15.60
C ASN A 286 -8.31 -11.43 -14.84
N MET A 287 -9.37 -10.70 -14.49
CA MET A 287 -10.54 -11.22 -13.76
C MET A 287 -11.70 -11.51 -14.70
#